data_AF-A0A0G1KB63-F1
#
_entry.id   AF-A0A0G1KB63-F1
#
_cell.length_a   1.000
_cell.length_b   1.000
_cell.length_c   1.000
_cell.angle_alpha   90.00
_cell.angle_beta   90.00
_cell.angle_gamma   90.00
#
_symmetry.space_group_name_H-M   'P 1'
#
loop_
_entity.id
_entity.type
_entity.pdbx_description
1 polymer ?
#
loop_
_entity_poly.entity_id
_entity_poly.type
_entity_poly.pdbx_seq_one_letter_code
_entity_poly.pdbx_strand_id
1 'polypeptide(L)'
;MGLDTDDKNVESKKLTMSKGLVIVESPTKARTLSQFLGNEYEIVASMGHVRDLPKGEFGVDVDHDFAPKYVIPKAKVKMVNQLVKMTEGATHLYLATDPDREGEAIAWNLLEVIDDKSKTPPARRRVQRVVFHEITKDAVSDAFSHPREIDHNLVEAQQARRVLDRLVGYKLSPLLWKKVKSKLSAGRVQSVALRLVVEREREIEAFKSEEYWVIEVELETRNKKQETNKLIATLAKVGGKKAEIKNRQQADGAVSDLKIADYSVLSVESKEVKKYPNPPFTTSTLQQRAANVLGFVPKRTMRVAQSLYENGLITYMRTDSVNLSQQAVAQTRKLIEEKYGKNYLPQKPRVYKVKSRLAQEAHEAIRPTKIEVTSDKLQVASSDEKKLYDLIWKRMVVCQMAEAVVDETAV
;
A
#
# COMPACT_ATOMS: atom_id res chain seq x y z
N MET A 1 -44.49 -68.83 -10.87
CA MET A 1 -44.29 -68.68 -9.42
C MET A 1 -42.79 -68.70 -9.17
N GLY A 2 -42.10 -67.67 -8.71
CA GLY A 2 -42.41 -66.30 -8.34
C GLY A 2 -41.12 -65.67 -7.81
N LEU A 3 -41.12 -64.33 -7.78
CA LEU A 3 -40.30 -63.42 -6.93
C LEU A 3 -38.78 -63.39 -7.21
N ASP A 4 -38.17 -62.33 -7.76
CA ASP A 4 -38.13 -60.90 -7.40
C ASP A 4 -37.04 -60.56 -6.35
N THR A 5 -36.24 -59.56 -6.72
CA THR A 5 -35.28 -58.70 -5.99
C THR A 5 -34.24 -59.26 -5.02
N ASP A 6 -32.96 -58.90 -5.23
CA ASP A 6 -32.35 -57.82 -4.42
C ASP A 6 -31.02 -57.31 -5.01
N ASP A 7 -31.15 -56.15 -5.66
CA ASP A 7 -30.09 -55.17 -5.92
C ASP A 7 -30.06 -54.23 -4.71
N LYS A 8 -28.96 -54.19 -3.93
CA LYS A 8 -28.65 -53.07 -3.01
C LYS A 8 -27.27 -53.17 -2.35
N ASN A 9 -26.58 -52.03 -2.43
CA ASN A 9 -25.61 -51.50 -1.48
C ASN A 9 -24.22 -52.14 -1.38
N VAL A 10 -23.41 -51.90 -2.42
CA VAL A 10 -22.01 -51.51 -2.21
C VAL A 10 -21.89 -49.99 -2.43
N GLU A 11 -22.68 -49.22 -1.67
CA GLU A 11 -22.35 -47.80 -1.47
C GLU A 11 -21.22 -47.76 -0.44
N SER A 12 -20.01 -47.63 -0.97
CA SER A 12 -18.84 -47.23 -0.21
C SER A 12 -19.20 -46.00 0.63
N LYS A 13 -19.32 -46.20 1.95
CA LYS A 13 -19.20 -45.14 2.95
C LYS A 13 -17.91 -44.37 2.65
N LYS A 14 -18.02 -43.31 1.87
CA LYS A 14 -17.01 -42.25 1.80
C LYS A 14 -17.05 -41.61 3.18
N LEU A 15 -16.22 -42.13 4.10
CA LEU A 15 -15.91 -41.46 5.35
C LEU A 15 -15.59 -40.01 4.97
N THR A 16 -16.47 -39.09 5.32
CA THR A 16 -16.27 -37.67 5.13
C THR A 16 -15.12 -37.27 6.05
N MET A 17 -13.90 -37.35 5.54
CA MET A 17 -12.72 -36.75 6.15
C MET A 17 -13.10 -35.33 6.52
N SER A 18 -13.14 -35.04 7.81
CA SER A 18 -13.52 -33.74 8.33
C SER A 18 -12.59 -32.69 7.74
N LYS A 19 -13.09 -31.87 6.84
CA LYS A 19 -12.30 -30.85 6.17
C LYS A 19 -11.93 -29.74 7.15
N GLY A 20 -10.72 -29.21 7.03
CA GLY A 20 -10.35 -27.97 7.71
C GLY A 20 -11.12 -26.81 7.08
N LEU A 21 -11.75 -25.96 7.88
CA LEU A 21 -12.43 -24.77 7.39
C LEU A 21 -11.50 -23.56 7.46
N VAL A 22 -11.29 -22.88 6.34
CA VAL A 22 -10.46 -21.68 6.21
C VAL A 22 -11.37 -20.48 5.97
N ILE A 23 -11.29 -19.46 6.83
CA ILE A 23 -12.04 -18.21 6.66
C ILE A 23 -11.08 -17.10 6.24
N VAL A 24 -11.41 -16.43 5.13
CA VAL A 24 -10.71 -15.24 4.59
C VAL A 24 -11.67 -14.04 4.47
N GLU A 25 -11.17 -12.85 4.15
CA GLU A 25 -12.03 -11.65 4.02
C GLU A 25 -12.78 -11.55 2.70
N SER A 26 -12.17 -11.97 1.59
CA SER A 26 -12.70 -11.72 0.25
C SER A 26 -12.88 -13.01 -0.57
N PRO A 27 -13.86 -13.04 -1.50
CA PRO A 27 -14.05 -14.17 -2.41
C PRO A 27 -12.85 -14.39 -3.36
N THR A 28 -12.18 -13.32 -3.78
CA THR A 28 -10.99 -13.41 -4.65
C THR A 28 -9.86 -14.12 -3.92
N LYS A 29 -9.58 -13.74 -2.67
CA LYS A 29 -8.59 -14.39 -1.81
C LYS A 29 -8.95 -15.87 -1.62
N ALA A 30 -10.23 -16.20 -1.38
CA ALA A 30 -10.67 -17.59 -1.25
C ALA A 30 -10.37 -18.43 -2.51
N ARG A 31 -10.67 -17.88 -3.70
CA ARG A 31 -10.38 -18.53 -4.99
C ARG A 31 -8.89 -18.70 -5.26
N THR A 32 -8.08 -17.72 -4.89
CA THR A 32 -6.62 -17.81 -5.07
C THR A 32 -6.04 -18.86 -4.11
N LEU A 33 -6.45 -18.86 -2.84
CA LEU A 33 -5.99 -19.86 -1.86
C LEU A 33 -6.41 -21.28 -2.26
N SER A 34 -7.59 -21.48 -2.84
CA SER A 34 -8.05 -22.81 -3.27
C SER A 34 -7.20 -23.44 -4.39
N GLN A 35 -6.35 -22.65 -5.06
CA GLN A 35 -5.38 -23.17 -6.04
C GLN A 35 -4.16 -23.80 -5.37
N PHE A 36 -3.88 -23.41 -4.12
CA PHE A 36 -2.71 -23.86 -3.36
C PHE A 36 -3.09 -24.87 -2.28
N LEU A 37 -4.27 -24.71 -1.68
CA LEU A 37 -4.81 -25.62 -0.68
C LEU A 37 -5.65 -26.69 -1.38
N GLY A 38 -5.34 -27.96 -1.11
CA GLY A 38 -6.02 -29.11 -1.71
C GLY A 38 -7.45 -29.33 -1.19
N ASN A 39 -8.07 -30.43 -1.64
CA ASN A 39 -9.46 -30.79 -1.32
C ASN A 39 -9.75 -31.05 0.16
N GLU A 40 -8.72 -31.08 1.00
CA GLU A 40 -8.78 -31.24 2.46
C GLU A 40 -9.28 -29.98 3.17
N TYR A 41 -9.24 -28.82 2.50
CA TYR A 41 -9.70 -27.55 3.04
C TYR A 41 -10.98 -27.08 2.35
N GLU A 42 -11.92 -26.58 3.14
CA GLU A 42 -13.04 -25.78 2.66
C GLU A 42 -12.75 -24.31 2.93
N ILE A 43 -12.83 -23.45 1.92
CA ILE A 43 -12.44 -22.04 2.03
C ILE A 43 -13.65 -21.14 1.84
N VAL A 44 -13.90 -20.25 2.80
CA VAL A 44 -15.05 -19.34 2.80
C VAL A 44 -14.66 -17.90 3.07
N ALA A 45 -15.41 -16.96 2.51
CA ALA A 45 -15.19 -15.53 2.68
C ALA A 45 -16.19 -14.92 3.69
N SER A 46 -15.67 -14.17 4.66
CA SER A 46 -16.44 -13.40 5.66
C SER A 46 -16.99 -12.07 5.14
N MET A 47 -16.57 -11.64 3.94
CA MET A 47 -16.92 -10.35 3.34
C MET A 47 -16.49 -9.17 4.24
N GLY A 48 -15.33 -9.29 4.90
CA GLY A 48 -14.79 -8.35 5.88
C GLY A 48 -15.47 -8.42 7.26
N HIS A 49 -15.45 -7.31 8.02
CA HIS A 49 -15.95 -7.23 9.41
C HIS A 49 -17.34 -7.83 9.64
N VAL A 50 -17.47 -8.87 10.47
CA VAL A 50 -18.75 -9.55 10.75
C VAL A 50 -19.61 -8.86 11.81
N ARG A 51 -19.00 -8.08 12.70
CA ARG A 51 -19.65 -7.23 13.71
C ARG A 51 -19.05 -5.83 13.71
N ASP A 52 -19.82 -4.85 14.16
CA ASP A 52 -19.37 -3.46 14.32
C ASP A 52 -20.11 -2.82 15.51
N LEU A 53 -19.66 -1.64 15.92
CA LEU A 53 -20.38 -0.81 16.87
C LEU A 53 -21.74 -0.38 16.26
N PRO A 54 -22.80 -0.28 17.07
CA PRO A 54 -24.12 0.12 16.61
C PRO A 54 -24.10 1.54 16.01
N LYS A 55 -24.96 1.79 15.02
CA LYS A 55 -25.02 3.06 14.30
C LYS A 55 -25.84 4.14 15.01
N GLY A 56 -26.83 3.74 15.82
CA GLY A 56 -27.80 4.66 16.45
C GLY A 56 -27.51 5.00 17.91
N GLU A 57 -26.59 4.29 18.56
CA GLU A 57 -26.24 4.49 19.96
C GLU A 57 -24.71 4.61 20.11
N PHE A 58 -24.26 5.11 21.26
CA PHE A 58 -22.85 5.34 21.51
C PHE A 58 -22.02 4.05 21.43
N GLY A 59 -22.54 2.93 21.96
CA GLY A 59 -21.99 1.58 21.77
C GLY A 59 -20.67 1.32 22.49
N VAL A 60 -20.25 2.19 23.41
CA VAL A 60 -19.07 2.03 24.25
C VAL A 60 -19.48 2.35 25.68
N ASP A 61 -19.20 1.44 26.60
CA ASP A 61 -19.47 1.63 28.02
C ASP A 61 -18.27 2.33 28.68
N VAL A 62 -18.39 3.62 28.97
CA VAL A 62 -17.29 4.42 29.52
C VAL A 62 -17.06 4.13 31.01
N ASP A 63 -18.07 3.61 31.69
CA ASP A 63 -18.02 3.35 33.13
C ASP A 63 -17.43 1.97 33.43
N HIS A 64 -17.46 1.05 32.45
CA HIS A 64 -16.91 -0.30 32.55
C HIS A 64 -15.80 -0.52 31.51
N ASP A 65 -14.62 0.06 31.76
CA ASP A 65 -13.38 -0.15 31.00
C ASP A 65 -13.48 0.06 29.48
N PHE A 66 -14.33 0.99 29.04
CA PHE A 66 -14.56 1.29 27.62
C PHE A 66 -15.07 0.08 26.80
N ALA A 67 -15.77 -0.86 27.44
CA ALA A 67 -16.24 -2.08 26.80
C ALA A 67 -17.10 -1.78 25.56
N PRO A 68 -16.70 -2.24 24.36
CA PRO A 68 -17.46 -2.01 23.14
C PRO A 68 -18.64 -2.98 23.04
N LYS A 69 -19.84 -2.44 22.77
CA LYS A 69 -21.00 -3.24 22.40
C LYS A 69 -20.98 -3.50 20.89
N TYR A 70 -20.65 -4.73 20.51
CA TYR A 70 -20.70 -5.14 19.11
C TYR A 70 -22.07 -5.68 18.71
N VAL A 71 -22.47 -5.38 17.48
CA VAL A 71 -23.69 -5.92 16.86
C VAL A 71 -23.37 -6.48 15.48
N ILE A 72 -24.08 -7.54 15.09
CA ILE A 72 -24.01 -8.06 13.72
C ILE A 72 -24.90 -7.17 12.84
N PRO A 73 -24.36 -6.50 11.81
CA PRO A 73 -25.18 -5.71 10.90
C PRO A 73 -26.27 -6.57 10.26
N LYS A 74 -27.51 -6.05 10.15
CA LYS A 74 -28.66 -6.78 9.57
C LYS A 74 -28.35 -7.44 8.23
N ALA A 75 -27.59 -6.75 7.37
CA ALA A 75 -27.17 -7.24 6.06
C ALA A 75 -26.25 -8.49 6.12
N LYS A 76 -25.56 -8.72 7.24
CA LYS A 76 -24.60 -9.82 7.42
C LYS A 76 -25.15 -11.03 8.18
N VAL A 77 -26.34 -10.94 8.77
CA VAL A 77 -26.91 -12.00 9.62
C VAL A 77 -26.99 -13.36 8.90
N LYS A 78 -27.50 -13.37 7.66
CA LYS A 78 -27.63 -14.62 6.87
C LYS A 78 -26.27 -15.28 6.64
N MET A 79 -25.28 -14.50 6.20
CA MET A 79 -23.92 -14.97 5.93
C MET A 79 -23.24 -15.46 7.20
N VAL A 80 -23.36 -14.72 8.31
CA VAL A 80 -22.82 -15.14 9.61
C VAL A 80 -23.42 -16.46 10.06
N ASN A 81 -24.74 -16.62 9.99
CA ASN A 81 -25.39 -17.87 10.39
C ASN A 81 -24.91 -19.06 9.52
N GLN A 82 -24.66 -18.83 8.23
CA GLN A 82 -24.07 -19.85 7.36
C GLN A 82 -22.64 -20.21 7.79
N LEU A 83 -21.79 -19.22 8.06
CA LEU A 83 -20.42 -19.45 8.54
C LEU A 83 -20.40 -20.26 9.84
N VAL A 84 -21.23 -19.88 10.82
CA VAL A 84 -21.36 -20.60 12.10
C VAL A 84 -21.72 -22.07 11.85
N LYS A 85 -22.70 -22.32 10.98
CA LYS A 85 -23.12 -23.69 10.65
C LYS A 85 -22.01 -24.52 10.00
N MET A 86 -21.18 -23.90 9.15
CA MET A 86 -20.03 -24.56 8.52
C MET A 86 -18.95 -24.91 9.55
N THR A 87 -18.76 -24.06 10.57
CA THR A 87 -17.78 -24.32 11.64
C THR A 87 -18.17 -25.48 12.56
N GLU A 88 -19.46 -25.82 12.64
CA GLU A 88 -19.95 -26.97 13.43
C GLU A 88 -19.59 -28.32 12.78
N GLY A 89 -19.38 -28.34 11.46
CA GLY A 89 -18.99 -29.54 10.71
C GLY A 89 -17.47 -29.72 10.55
N ALA A 90 -16.66 -28.72 10.93
CA ALA A 90 -15.22 -28.70 10.71
C ALA A 90 -14.45 -29.12 11.98
N THR A 91 -13.40 -29.93 11.82
CA THR A 91 -12.53 -30.31 12.97
C THR A 91 -11.47 -29.27 13.29
N HIS A 92 -11.06 -28.48 12.30
CA HIS A 92 -10.08 -27.41 12.44
C HIS A 92 -10.61 -26.15 11.76
N LEU A 93 -10.44 -25.00 12.43
CA LEU A 93 -10.78 -23.67 11.93
C LEU A 93 -9.51 -22.85 11.75
N TYR A 94 -9.23 -22.45 10.51
CA TYR A 94 -8.13 -21.58 10.15
C TYR A 94 -8.64 -20.17 9.84
N LEU A 95 -8.13 -19.18 10.57
CA LEU A 95 -8.42 -17.77 10.36
C LEU A 95 -7.29 -17.17 9.52
N ALA A 96 -7.51 -17.04 8.22
CA ALA A 96 -6.52 -16.61 7.23
C ALA A 96 -6.72 -15.15 6.79
N THR A 97 -7.00 -14.28 7.77
CA THR A 97 -7.15 -12.84 7.56
C THR A 97 -5.81 -12.15 7.29
N ASP A 98 -5.86 -10.94 6.75
CA ASP A 98 -4.71 -10.10 6.41
C ASP A 98 -3.76 -9.89 7.60
N PRO A 99 -2.45 -9.67 7.34
CA PRO A 99 -1.40 -9.65 8.36
C PRO A 99 -1.33 -8.30 9.12
N ASP A 100 -2.43 -7.57 9.26
CA ASP A 100 -2.49 -6.29 9.98
C ASP A 100 -3.45 -6.37 11.18
N ARG A 101 -3.45 -5.34 12.03
CA ARG A 101 -4.36 -5.26 13.18
C ARG A 101 -5.85 -5.30 12.80
N GLU A 102 -6.22 -4.87 11.58
CA GLU A 102 -7.61 -4.96 11.12
C GLU A 102 -7.99 -6.40 10.80
N GLY A 103 -7.10 -7.13 10.12
CA GLY A 103 -7.24 -8.57 9.89
C GLY A 103 -7.28 -9.36 11.20
N GLU A 104 -6.47 -8.98 12.19
CA GLU A 104 -6.50 -9.61 13.52
C GLU A 104 -7.83 -9.37 14.25
N ALA A 105 -8.35 -8.14 14.22
CA ALA A 105 -9.65 -7.83 14.78
C ALA A 105 -10.80 -8.55 14.04
N ILE A 106 -10.71 -8.74 12.72
CA ILE A 106 -11.68 -9.54 11.96
C ILE A 106 -11.64 -11.01 12.42
N ALA A 107 -10.44 -11.59 12.57
CA ALA A 107 -10.28 -12.96 13.05
C ALA A 107 -10.88 -13.15 14.46
N TRP A 108 -10.57 -12.25 15.38
CA TRP A 108 -11.13 -12.27 16.72
C TRP A 108 -12.65 -12.09 16.72
N ASN A 109 -13.17 -11.12 15.95
CA ASN A 109 -14.61 -10.89 15.80
C ASN A 109 -15.35 -12.11 15.22
N LEU A 110 -14.73 -12.83 14.30
CA LEU A 110 -15.26 -14.07 13.74
C LEU A 110 -15.34 -15.14 14.83
N LEU A 111 -14.24 -15.38 15.55
CA LEU A 111 -14.18 -16.37 16.60
C LEU A 111 -15.27 -16.14 17.67
N GLU A 112 -15.39 -14.90 18.13
CA GLU A 112 -16.37 -14.51 19.14
C GLU A 112 -17.82 -14.73 18.70
N VAL A 113 -18.14 -14.38 17.45
CA VAL A 113 -19.48 -14.60 16.89
C VAL A 113 -19.75 -16.09 16.70
N ILE A 114 -18.72 -16.87 16.36
CA ILE A 114 -18.83 -18.31 16.23
C ILE A 114 -19.06 -18.94 17.60
N ASP A 115 -18.33 -18.53 18.63
CA ASP A 115 -18.43 -19.09 19.97
C ASP A 115 -19.76 -18.74 20.66
N ASP A 116 -20.29 -17.53 20.43
CA ASP A 116 -21.61 -17.10 20.93
C ASP A 116 -22.77 -17.89 20.29
N LYS A 117 -22.65 -18.23 18.99
CA LYS A 117 -23.77 -18.78 18.21
C LYS A 117 -23.69 -20.27 17.90
N SER A 118 -22.50 -20.87 17.94
CA SER A 118 -22.30 -22.26 17.58
C SER A 118 -22.82 -23.18 18.68
N LYS A 119 -23.44 -24.28 18.28
CA LYS A 119 -23.79 -25.38 19.19
C LYS A 119 -22.57 -26.20 19.62
N THR A 120 -21.44 -26.04 18.92
CA THR A 120 -20.18 -26.73 19.25
C THR A 120 -19.42 -25.90 20.28
N PRO A 121 -19.13 -26.45 21.47
CA PRO A 121 -18.39 -25.72 22.50
C PRO A 121 -17.00 -25.30 22.00
N PRO A 122 -16.50 -24.10 22.39
CA PRO A 122 -15.19 -23.61 21.95
C PRO A 122 -14.05 -24.61 22.23
N ALA A 123 -14.10 -25.29 23.39
CA ALA A 123 -13.12 -26.30 23.80
C ALA A 123 -12.96 -27.49 22.83
N ARG A 124 -13.93 -27.71 21.92
CA ARG A 124 -13.86 -28.78 20.91
C ARG A 124 -13.38 -28.29 19.55
N ARG A 125 -13.17 -26.99 19.36
CA ARG A 125 -12.71 -26.42 18.09
C ARG A 125 -11.22 -26.10 18.17
N ARG A 126 -10.42 -26.69 17.27
CA ARG A 126 -9.03 -26.29 17.09
C ARG A 126 -8.98 -25.06 16.19
N VAL A 127 -8.67 -23.91 16.77
CA VAL A 127 -8.61 -22.62 16.07
C VAL A 127 -7.17 -22.22 15.87
N GLN A 128 -6.81 -21.84 14.65
CA GLN A 128 -5.46 -21.45 14.27
C GLN A 128 -5.48 -20.19 13.40
N ARG A 129 -4.58 -19.25 13.68
CA ARG A 129 -4.39 -18.01 12.92
C ARG A 129 -3.28 -18.21 11.90
N VAL A 130 -3.58 -18.00 10.63
CA VAL A 130 -2.65 -18.19 9.50
C VAL A 130 -2.32 -16.84 8.87
N VAL A 131 -1.06 -16.45 8.87
CA VAL A 131 -0.59 -15.14 8.41
C VAL A 131 0.39 -15.30 7.26
N PHE A 132 0.17 -14.57 6.18
CA PHE A 132 1.09 -14.50 5.04
C PHE A 132 1.09 -13.11 4.44
N HIS A 133 2.23 -12.70 3.87
CA HIS A 133 2.42 -11.38 3.26
C HIS A 133 2.37 -11.41 1.72
N GLU A 134 2.28 -12.59 1.13
CA GLU A 134 2.01 -12.82 -0.29
C GLU A 134 1.24 -14.13 -0.48
N ILE A 135 0.44 -14.20 -1.54
CA ILE A 135 -0.39 -15.38 -1.83
C ILE A 135 0.31 -16.24 -2.88
N THR A 136 1.40 -16.88 -2.48
CA THR A 136 2.16 -17.84 -3.30
C THR A 136 2.04 -19.24 -2.69
N LYS A 137 2.30 -20.28 -3.50
CA LYS A 137 2.26 -21.67 -3.03
C LYS A 137 3.15 -21.88 -1.79
N ASP A 138 4.38 -21.38 -1.85
CA ASP A 138 5.37 -21.57 -0.80
C ASP A 138 4.98 -20.78 0.47
N ALA A 139 4.60 -19.51 0.34
CA ALA A 139 4.21 -18.68 1.48
C ALA A 139 2.93 -19.20 2.16
N VAL A 140 1.95 -19.69 1.38
CA VAL A 140 0.73 -20.30 1.93
C VAL A 140 1.07 -21.62 2.62
N SER A 141 1.86 -22.50 1.99
CA SER A 141 2.24 -23.78 2.60
C SER A 141 3.01 -23.59 3.91
N ASP A 142 3.94 -22.64 3.95
CA ASP A 142 4.71 -22.31 5.15
C ASP A 142 3.79 -21.78 6.27
N ALA A 143 2.90 -20.84 5.94
CA ALA A 143 1.96 -20.26 6.90
C ALA A 143 0.99 -21.29 7.50
N PHE A 144 0.54 -22.28 6.72
CA PHE A 144 -0.30 -23.38 7.22
C PHE A 144 0.48 -24.43 8.03
N SER A 145 1.80 -24.52 7.82
CA SER A 145 2.68 -25.40 8.61
C SER A 145 3.08 -24.76 9.95
N HIS A 146 3.09 -23.43 10.01
CA HIS A 146 3.45 -22.64 11.20
C HIS A 146 2.30 -21.69 11.63
N PRO A 147 1.10 -22.21 11.94
CA PRO A 147 0.02 -21.37 12.44
C PRO A 147 0.37 -20.83 13.83
N ARG A 148 -0.20 -19.66 14.16
CA ARG A 148 -0.11 -19.06 15.49
C ARG A 148 -1.48 -18.93 16.14
N GLU A 149 -1.50 -18.45 17.37
CA GLU A 149 -2.73 -17.99 18.03
C GLU A 149 -3.05 -16.55 17.63
N ILE A 150 -4.27 -16.10 17.98
CA ILE A 150 -4.66 -14.70 17.81
C ILE A 150 -3.79 -13.83 18.72
N ASP A 151 -3.26 -12.76 18.17
CA ASP A 151 -2.50 -11.76 18.92
C ASP A 151 -3.46 -10.75 19.53
N HIS A 152 -3.76 -10.94 20.81
CA HIS A 152 -4.67 -10.08 21.55
C HIS A 152 -4.19 -8.64 21.65
N ASN A 153 -2.88 -8.36 21.62
CA ASN A 153 -2.37 -6.99 21.64
C ASN A 153 -2.74 -6.24 20.35
N LEU A 154 -2.69 -6.92 19.20
CA LEU A 154 -3.12 -6.33 17.93
C LEU A 154 -4.63 -6.09 17.89
N VAL A 155 -5.42 -7.00 18.46
CA VAL A 155 -6.87 -6.84 18.62
C VAL A 155 -7.16 -5.63 19.49
N GLU A 156 -6.60 -5.56 20.70
CA GLU A 156 -6.79 -4.45 21.63
C GLU A 156 -6.35 -3.12 21.03
N ALA A 157 -5.23 -3.07 20.30
CA ALA A 157 -4.79 -1.87 19.60
C ALA A 157 -5.80 -1.40 18.54
N GLN A 158 -6.45 -2.34 17.82
CA GLN A 158 -7.51 -2.02 16.87
C GLN A 158 -8.78 -1.52 17.59
N GLN A 159 -9.18 -2.18 18.68
CA GLN A 159 -10.35 -1.81 19.47
C GLN A 159 -10.18 -0.45 20.13
N ALA A 160 -9.03 -0.18 20.76
CA ALA A 160 -8.69 1.11 21.35
C ALA A 160 -8.80 2.23 20.31
N ARG A 161 -8.29 2.00 19.10
CA ARG A 161 -8.47 2.95 17.98
C ARG A 161 -9.95 3.14 17.64
N ARG A 162 -10.73 2.05 17.52
CA ARG A 162 -12.15 2.09 17.17
C ARG A 162 -12.98 2.86 18.20
N VAL A 163 -12.72 2.61 19.48
CA VAL A 163 -13.32 3.28 20.64
C VAL A 163 -12.93 4.76 20.67
N LEU A 164 -11.65 5.10 20.49
CA LEU A 164 -11.19 6.47 20.44
C LEU A 164 -11.86 7.27 19.32
N ASP A 165 -11.92 6.71 18.12
CA ASP A 165 -12.58 7.37 16.99
C ASP A 165 -14.10 7.53 17.25
N ARG A 166 -14.74 6.59 17.97
CA ARG A 166 -16.13 6.68 18.42
C ARG A 166 -16.35 7.79 19.45
N LEU A 167 -15.48 7.88 20.47
CA LEU A 167 -15.52 8.93 21.51
C LEU A 167 -15.45 10.32 20.88
N VAL A 168 -14.47 10.55 20.00
CA VAL A 168 -14.27 11.85 19.34
C VAL A 168 -15.47 12.17 18.42
N GLY A 169 -15.85 11.23 17.55
CA GLY A 169 -16.92 11.46 16.59
C GLY A 169 -18.27 11.73 17.26
N TYR A 170 -18.65 10.92 18.25
CA TYR A 170 -19.96 11.04 18.90
C TYR A 170 -20.05 12.25 19.83
N LYS A 171 -18.98 12.60 20.56
CA LYS A 171 -18.99 13.76 21.48
C LYS A 171 -18.84 15.10 20.76
N LEU A 172 -18.01 15.19 19.70
CA LEU A 172 -17.73 16.47 19.04
C LEU A 172 -18.68 16.81 17.89
N SER A 173 -19.25 15.83 17.17
CA SER A 173 -20.14 16.15 16.04
C SER A 173 -21.37 16.97 16.45
N PRO A 174 -22.07 16.70 17.58
CA PRO A 174 -23.17 17.53 18.04
C PRO A 174 -22.78 18.98 18.32
N LEU A 175 -21.55 19.22 18.79
CA LEU A 175 -21.04 20.58 18.98
C LEU A 175 -20.88 21.30 17.64
N LEU A 176 -20.34 20.63 16.62
CA LEU A 176 -20.25 21.18 15.27
C LEU A 176 -21.62 21.50 14.67
N TRP A 177 -22.64 20.69 14.96
CA TRP A 177 -24.01 20.96 14.50
C TRP A 177 -24.60 22.22 15.14
N LYS A 178 -24.34 22.43 16.43
CA LYS A 178 -24.81 23.61 17.16
C LYS A 178 -24.04 24.89 16.79
N LYS A 179 -22.75 24.80 16.46
CA LYS A 179 -21.86 25.96 16.30
C LYS A 179 -21.48 26.30 14.87
N VAL A 180 -21.58 25.36 13.93
CA VAL A 180 -21.12 25.53 12.55
C VAL A 180 -22.23 25.20 11.56
N LYS A 181 -22.58 23.91 11.41
CA LYS A 181 -23.61 23.45 10.47
C LYS A 181 -24.07 22.05 10.83
N SER A 182 -25.37 21.79 10.67
CA SER A 182 -25.95 20.46 10.85
C SER A 182 -25.32 19.44 9.88
N LYS A 183 -25.28 18.16 10.29
CA LYS A 183 -24.75 17.02 9.52
C LYS A 183 -23.24 17.03 9.25
N LEU A 184 -22.47 17.91 9.89
CA LEU A 184 -21.00 17.81 9.89
C LEU A 184 -20.52 16.62 10.72
N SER A 185 -19.32 16.12 10.44
CA SER A 185 -18.70 15.05 11.22
C SER A 185 -17.38 15.52 11.80
N ALA A 186 -17.16 15.20 13.08
CA ALA A 186 -15.87 15.36 13.72
C ALA A 186 -15.06 14.06 13.54
N GLY A 187 -13.80 14.19 13.14
CA GLY A 187 -12.90 13.05 12.96
C GLY A 187 -11.51 13.41 13.43
N ARG A 188 -10.99 12.66 14.41
CA ARG A 188 -9.70 12.96 15.07
C ARG A 188 -8.55 13.19 14.07
N VAL A 189 -8.43 12.33 13.06
CA VAL A 189 -7.38 12.43 12.02
C VAL A 189 -7.82 13.32 10.86
N GLN A 190 -9.10 13.25 10.47
CA GLN A 190 -9.63 14.02 9.33
C GLN A 190 -9.55 15.54 9.57
N SER A 191 -9.85 15.98 10.79
CA SER A 191 -9.79 17.40 11.17
C SER A 191 -8.35 17.94 11.13
N VAL A 192 -7.35 17.13 11.50
CA VAL A 192 -5.93 17.52 11.38
C VAL A 192 -5.50 17.61 9.91
N ALA A 193 -5.91 16.65 9.07
CA ALA A 193 -5.63 16.70 7.64
C ALA A 193 -6.28 17.92 6.96
N LEU A 194 -7.53 18.23 7.31
CA LEU A 194 -8.21 19.44 6.83
C LEU A 194 -7.48 20.71 7.30
N ARG A 195 -7.02 20.74 8.56
CA ARG A 195 -6.24 21.86 9.09
C ARG A 195 -4.99 22.16 8.24
N LEU A 196 -4.23 21.14 7.83
CA LEU A 196 -3.05 21.34 6.97
C LEU A 196 -3.40 22.02 5.63
N VAL A 197 -4.53 21.64 5.02
CA VAL A 197 -5.02 22.27 3.79
C VAL A 197 -5.42 23.71 4.03
N VAL A 198 -6.15 23.99 5.12
CA VAL A 198 -6.58 25.34 5.49
C VAL A 198 -5.40 26.24 5.82
N GLU A 199 -4.38 25.74 6.51
CA GLU A 199 -3.15 26.49 6.80
C GLU A 199 -2.41 26.85 5.50
N ARG A 200 -2.28 25.91 4.56
CA ARG A 200 -1.72 26.21 3.23
C ARG A 200 -2.55 27.24 2.45
N GLU A 201 -3.87 27.16 2.49
CA GLU A 201 -4.70 28.15 1.81
C GLU A 201 -4.51 29.55 2.39
N ARG A 202 -4.43 29.67 3.72
CA ARG A 202 -4.15 30.95 4.38
C ARG A 202 -2.75 31.49 4.05
N GLU A 203 -1.74 30.62 3.89
CA GLU A 203 -0.43 31.02 3.39
C GLU A 203 -0.51 31.60 1.98
N ILE A 204 -1.33 31.01 1.10
CA ILE A 204 -1.56 31.47 -0.28
C ILE A 204 -2.32 32.80 -0.28
N GLU A 205 -3.38 32.94 0.51
CA GLU A 205 -4.16 34.19 0.64
C GLU A 205 -3.32 35.35 1.21
N ALA A 206 -2.41 35.05 2.14
CA ALA A 206 -1.51 36.03 2.74
C ALA A 206 -0.28 36.34 1.87
N PHE A 207 -0.06 35.60 0.78
CA PHE A 207 1.10 35.77 -0.09
C PHE A 207 1.02 37.10 -0.84
N LYS A 208 2.05 37.94 -0.65
CA LYS A 208 2.20 39.20 -1.37
C LYS A 208 3.19 38.98 -2.51
N SER A 209 2.68 38.94 -3.74
CA SER A 209 3.52 38.80 -4.93
C SER A 209 4.46 39.98 -5.09
N GLU A 210 5.74 39.70 -5.34
CA GLU A 210 6.74 40.70 -5.67
C GLU A 210 7.18 40.51 -7.14
N GLU A 211 7.26 41.61 -7.87
CA GLU A 211 7.77 41.61 -9.25
C GLU A 211 9.29 41.34 -9.23
N TYR A 212 9.72 40.42 -10.09
CA TYR A 212 11.13 40.20 -10.38
C TYR A 212 11.30 39.81 -11.85
N TRP A 213 12.48 40.10 -12.40
CA TRP A 213 12.84 39.83 -13.77
C TRP A 213 14.06 38.91 -13.83
N VAL A 214 14.02 37.98 -14.76
CA VAL A 214 15.14 37.09 -15.11
C VAL A 214 15.64 37.51 -16.49
N ILE A 215 16.94 37.77 -16.61
CA ILE A 215 17.55 38.11 -17.89
C ILE A 215 18.28 36.89 -18.41
N GLU A 216 17.91 36.46 -19.61
CA GLU A 216 18.55 35.36 -20.32
C GLU A 216 19.21 35.90 -21.60
N VAL A 217 20.36 35.34 -21.94
CA VAL A 217 21.09 35.64 -23.18
C VAL A 217 21.35 34.34 -23.93
N GLU A 218 21.05 34.35 -25.23
CA GLU A 218 21.49 33.29 -26.15
C GLU A 218 22.88 33.65 -26.68
N LEU A 219 23.86 32.81 -26.33
CA LEU A 219 25.26 32.94 -26.71
C LEU A 219 25.60 31.91 -27.77
N GLU A 220 26.38 32.31 -28.76
CA GLU A 220 26.93 31.40 -29.76
C GLU A 220 28.46 31.30 -29.59
N THR A 221 29.00 30.08 -29.57
CA THR A 221 30.45 29.90 -29.53
C THR A 221 31.08 30.40 -30.84
N ARG A 222 32.31 30.91 -30.76
CA ARG A 222 33.07 31.33 -31.96
C ARG A 222 33.43 30.15 -32.87
N ASN A 223 33.37 28.91 -32.38
CA ASN A 223 33.70 27.71 -33.12
C ASN A 223 32.45 27.06 -33.73
N LYS A 224 32.11 27.45 -34.95
CA LYS A 224 30.91 26.98 -35.68
C LYS A 224 30.96 25.54 -36.19
N LYS A 225 31.99 24.76 -35.85
CA LYS A 225 32.19 23.38 -36.34
C LYS A 225 31.47 22.30 -35.53
N GLN A 226 30.86 22.64 -34.39
CA GLN A 226 30.11 21.69 -33.55
C GLN A 226 28.60 21.80 -33.74
N GLU A 227 27.89 20.68 -33.65
CA GLU A 227 26.41 20.59 -33.79
C GLU A 227 25.65 21.43 -32.75
N THR A 228 26.23 21.65 -31.57
CA THR A 228 25.66 22.51 -30.51
C THR A 228 26.58 23.69 -30.26
N ASN A 229 26.35 24.79 -30.97
CA ASN A 229 27.11 26.04 -30.83
C ASN A 229 26.37 27.10 -30.00
N LYS A 230 25.15 26.83 -29.52
CA LYS A 230 24.32 27.78 -28.76
C LYS A 230 24.21 27.41 -27.28
N LEU A 231 24.22 28.42 -26.41
CA LEU A 231 24.04 28.29 -24.96
C LEU A 231 23.09 29.39 -24.49
N ILE A 232 22.09 29.04 -23.67
CA ILE A 232 21.30 30.04 -22.95
C ILE A 232 21.94 30.23 -21.57
N ALA A 233 22.34 31.45 -21.26
CA ALA A 233 22.87 31.83 -19.96
C ALA A 233 21.94 32.80 -19.24
N THR A 234 21.76 32.63 -17.94
CA THR A 234 20.96 33.52 -17.10
C THR A 234 21.87 34.47 -16.32
N LEU A 235 21.53 35.76 -16.26
CA LEU A 235 22.26 36.75 -15.47
C LEU A 235 22.20 36.42 -13.98
N ALA A 236 23.31 35.92 -13.44
CA ALA A 236 23.37 35.51 -12.04
C ALA A 236 23.74 36.66 -11.09
N LYS A 237 24.62 37.57 -11.52
CA LYS A 237 25.19 38.63 -10.65
C LYS A 237 25.40 39.95 -11.40
N VAL A 238 25.26 41.06 -10.67
CA VAL A 238 25.63 42.42 -11.12
C VAL A 238 26.53 43.03 -10.03
N GLY A 239 27.72 43.51 -10.40
CA GLY A 239 28.69 44.07 -9.44
C GLY A 239 29.10 43.10 -8.32
N GLY A 240 29.17 41.80 -8.63
CA GLY A 240 29.51 40.74 -7.67
C GLY A 240 28.39 40.29 -6.73
N LYS A 241 27.23 40.96 -6.73
CA LYS A 241 26.05 40.60 -5.93
C LYS A 241 25.02 39.87 -6.79
N LYS A 242 24.16 39.03 -6.17
CA LYS A 242 23.07 38.35 -6.86
C LYS A 242 22.22 39.36 -7.64
N ALA A 243 21.91 39.07 -8.89
CA ALA A 243 21.07 39.93 -9.70
C ALA A 243 19.64 39.98 -9.09
N GLU A 244 19.23 41.16 -8.64
CA GLU A 244 17.88 41.43 -8.13
C GLU A 244 17.23 42.51 -9.01
N ILE A 245 16.62 42.09 -10.12
CA ILE A 245 15.94 42.99 -11.03
C ILE A 245 14.46 43.02 -10.65
N LYS A 246 13.99 44.13 -10.09
CA LYS A 246 12.68 44.26 -9.44
C LYS A 246 11.62 44.92 -10.31
N ASN A 247 12.02 45.48 -11.44
CA ASN A 247 11.10 46.14 -12.37
C ASN A 247 11.65 46.20 -13.80
N ARG A 248 10.76 46.53 -14.73
CA ARG A 248 11.08 46.68 -16.15
C ARG A 248 12.21 47.66 -16.45
N GLN A 249 12.28 48.80 -15.76
CA GLN A 249 13.33 49.79 -16.03
C GLN A 249 14.73 49.22 -15.74
N GLN A 250 14.88 48.49 -14.64
CA GLN A 250 16.12 47.79 -14.31
C GLN A 250 16.43 46.68 -15.33
N ALA A 251 15.40 45.96 -15.80
CA ALA A 251 15.55 44.92 -16.82
C ALA A 251 16.02 45.51 -18.16
N ASP A 252 15.37 46.58 -18.64
CA ASP A 252 15.71 47.26 -19.89
C ASP A 252 17.13 47.85 -19.84
N GLY A 253 17.55 48.36 -18.67
CA GLY A 253 18.93 48.78 -18.42
C GLY A 253 19.93 47.63 -18.53
N ALA A 254 19.69 46.54 -17.81
CA ALA A 254 20.56 45.35 -17.87
C ALA A 254 20.64 44.77 -19.29
N VAL A 255 19.53 44.71 -20.03
CA VAL A 255 19.50 44.25 -21.42
C VAL A 255 20.29 45.17 -22.34
N SER A 256 20.19 46.49 -22.15
CA SER A 256 20.92 47.46 -22.97
C SER A 256 22.44 47.32 -22.79
N ASP A 257 22.89 47.18 -21.53
CA ASP A 257 24.30 46.95 -21.22
C ASP A 257 24.79 45.62 -21.81
N LEU A 258 24.00 44.55 -21.65
CA LEU A 258 24.34 43.20 -22.11
C LEU A 258 24.32 43.06 -23.65
N LYS A 259 23.57 43.88 -24.38
CA LYS A 259 23.54 43.85 -25.86
C LYS A 259 24.84 44.31 -26.50
N ILE A 260 25.57 45.21 -25.83
CA ILE A 260 26.84 45.77 -26.32
C ILE A 260 28.05 45.15 -25.62
N ALA A 261 27.82 44.24 -24.67
CA ALA A 261 28.88 43.60 -23.90
C ALA A 261 29.58 42.49 -24.69
N ASP A 262 30.87 42.31 -24.42
CA ASP A 262 31.62 41.12 -24.82
C ASP A 262 31.46 40.02 -23.77
N TYR A 263 31.14 38.80 -24.23
CA TYR A 263 31.00 37.64 -23.37
C TYR A 263 32.26 36.79 -23.40
N SER A 264 32.70 36.38 -22.21
CA SER A 264 33.80 35.43 -22.04
C SER A 264 33.43 34.41 -20.98
N VAL A 265 33.93 33.19 -21.15
CA VAL A 265 33.77 32.12 -20.16
C VAL A 265 34.81 32.35 -19.06
N LEU A 266 34.35 32.59 -17.83
CA LEU A 266 35.22 32.82 -16.68
C LEU A 266 35.66 31.52 -16.01
N SER A 267 34.76 30.55 -15.94
CA SER A 267 34.99 29.25 -15.30
C SER A 267 34.16 28.18 -15.99
N VAL A 268 34.69 26.97 -16.08
CA VAL A 268 33.91 25.78 -16.42
C VAL A 268 34.23 24.74 -15.38
N GLU A 269 33.22 24.33 -14.62
CA GLU A 269 33.34 23.28 -13.62
C GLU A 269 32.50 22.10 -14.05
N SER A 270 33.13 20.94 -14.22
CA SER A 270 32.43 19.68 -14.45
C SER A 270 32.69 18.74 -13.27
N LYS A 271 31.61 18.18 -12.73
CA LYS A 271 31.68 17.20 -11.66
C LYS A 271 30.81 16.00 -11.97
N GLU A 272 31.33 14.82 -11.63
CA GLU A 272 30.57 13.58 -11.69
C GLU A 272 29.56 13.53 -10.53
N VAL A 273 28.27 13.41 -10.84
CA VAL A 273 27.19 13.28 -9.86
C VAL A 273 26.54 11.92 -9.95
N LYS A 274 26.45 11.24 -8.81
CA LYS A 274 25.81 9.92 -8.68
C LYS A 274 24.38 10.06 -8.19
N LYS A 275 23.42 9.56 -8.97
CA LYS A 275 21.99 9.50 -8.62
C LYS A 275 21.59 8.07 -8.27
N TYR A 276 21.31 7.85 -6.99
CA TYR A 276 20.98 6.53 -6.47
C TYR A 276 19.50 6.16 -6.71
N PRO A 277 19.19 4.88 -6.94
CA PRO A 277 17.82 4.42 -7.04
C PRO A 277 17.04 4.58 -5.74
N ASN A 278 15.78 5.02 -5.86
CA ASN A 278 14.85 5.07 -4.73
C ASN A 278 14.57 3.66 -4.17
N PRO A 279 14.23 3.56 -2.86
CA PRO A 279 13.85 2.30 -2.22
C PRO A 279 12.62 1.66 -2.88
N PRO A 280 12.37 0.36 -2.64
CA PRO A 280 11.12 -0.29 -3.02
C PRO A 280 9.92 0.40 -2.37
N PHE A 281 8.72 0.14 -2.90
CA PHE A 281 7.53 0.88 -2.48
C PHE A 281 7.07 0.49 -1.07
N THR A 282 6.74 1.50 -0.29
CA THR A 282 5.81 1.45 0.84
C THR A 282 4.42 1.87 0.36
N THR A 283 3.39 1.76 1.22
CA THR A 283 2.04 2.25 0.89
C THR A 283 2.03 3.72 0.51
N SER A 284 2.72 4.56 1.28
CA SER A 284 2.75 6.01 1.05
C SER A 284 3.45 6.37 -0.25
N THR A 285 4.62 5.77 -0.51
CA THR A 285 5.40 6.07 -1.72
C THR A 285 4.75 5.50 -2.99
N LEU A 286 4.04 4.38 -2.90
CA LEU A 286 3.21 3.86 -4.00
C LEU A 286 2.07 4.83 -4.33
N GLN A 287 1.32 5.29 -3.32
CA GLN A 287 0.21 6.23 -3.52
C GLN A 287 0.68 7.54 -4.17
N GLN A 288 1.78 8.13 -3.67
CA GLN A 288 2.35 9.35 -4.23
C GLN A 288 2.79 9.15 -5.69
N ARG A 289 3.51 8.05 -5.97
CA ARG A 289 3.99 7.79 -7.34
C ARG A 289 2.86 7.48 -8.30
N ALA A 290 1.84 6.73 -7.87
CA ALA A 290 0.67 6.44 -8.68
C ALA A 290 -0.17 7.70 -8.97
N ALA A 291 -0.28 8.63 -8.02
CA ALA A 291 -0.91 9.93 -8.27
C ALA A 291 -0.15 10.72 -9.35
N ASN A 292 1.17 10.83 -9.20
CA ASN A 292 1.99 11.65 -10.10
C ASN A 292 2.16 11.06 -11.51
N VAL A 293 2.18 9.72 -11.65
CA VAL A 293 2.45 9.06 -12.94
C VAL A 293 1.18 8.55 -13.62
N LEU A 294 0.20 8.08 -12.85
CA LEU A 294 -1.00 7.43 -13.37
C LEU A 294 -2.27 8.27 -13.16
N GLY A 295 -2.19 9.38 -12.43
CA GLY A 295 -3.37 10.17 -12.04
C GLY A 295 -4.29 9.43 -11.07
N PHE A 296 -3.80 8.39 -10.37
CA PHE A 296 -4.62 7.61 -9.46
C PHE A 296 -4.72 8.28 -8.10
N VAL A 297 -5.92 8.70 -7.72
CA VAL A 297 -6.21 9.10 -6.34
C VAL A 297 -5.95 7.93 -5.37
N PRO A 298 -5.57 8.20 -4.09
CA PRO A 298 -5.17 7.14 -3.15
C PRO A 298 -6.18 5.98 -3.03
N LYS A 299 -7.48 6.27 -3.03
CA LYS A 299 -8.55 5.26 -2.99
C LYS A 299 -8.51 4.32 -4.20
N ARG A 300 -8.24 4.86 -5.40
CA ARG A 300 -8.12 4.05 -6.64
C ARG A 300 -6.87 3.18 -6.57
N THR A 301 -5.73 3.75 -6.18
CA THR A 301 -4.47 3.02 -6.00
C THR A 301 -4.63 1.83 -5.06
N MET A 302 -5.21 2.04 -3.87
CA MET A 302 -5.36 0.96 -2.89
C MET A 302 -6.35 -0.12 -3.33
N ARG A 303 -7.43 0.24 -4.03
CA ARG A 303 -8.37 -0.74 -4.60
C ARG A 303 -7.69 -1.64 -5.63
N VAL A 304 -6.88 -1.06 -6.51
CA VAL A 304 -6.16 -1.80 -7.55
C VAL A 304 -5.05 -2.65 -6.92
N ALA A 305 -4.30 -2.12 -5.96
CA ALA A 305 -3.28 -2.87 -5.23
C ALA A 305 -3.87 -4.04 -4.43
N GLN A 306 -5.03 -3.86 -3.78
CA GLN A 306 -5.76 -4.94 -3.12
C GLN A 306 -6.10 -6.06 -4.11
N SER A 307 -6.60 -5.72 -5.30
CA SER A 307 -6.89 -6.70 -6.33
C SER A 307 -5.64 -7.46 -6.77
N LEU A 308 -4.53 -6.76 -7.02
CA LEU A 308 -3.25 -7.39 -7.36
C LEU A 308 -2.75 -8.34 -6.26
N TYR A 309 -2.86 -7.95 -4.99
CA TYR A 309 -2.48 -8.78 -3.84
C TYR A 309 -3.36 -10.02 -3.71
N GLU A 310 -4.69 -9.86 -3.77
CA GLU A 310 -5.64 -10.97 -3.64
C GLU A 310 -5.55 -11.98 -4.79
N ASN A 311 -5.07 -11.55 -5.96
CA ASN A 311 -4.73 -12.43 -7.09
C ASN A 311 -3.28 -12.98 -7.03
N GLY A 312 -2.55 -12.74 -5.94
CA GLY A 312 -1.20 -13.27 -5.72
C GLY A 312 -0.12 -12.65 -6.60
N LEU A 313 -0.33 -11.46 -7.13
CA LEU A 313 0.58 -10.80 -8.08
C LEU A 313 1.61 -9.90 -7.38
N ILE A 314 1.25 -9.31 -6.24
CA ILE A 314 2.15 -8.48 -5.42
C ILE A 314 2.10 -8.91 -3.96
N THR A 315 3.11 -8.50 -3.18
CA THR A 315 3.10 -8.57 -1.71
C THR A 315 2.07 -7.62 -1.11
N TYR A 316 1.82 -7.78 0.19
CA TYR A 316 0.81 -7.01 0.92
C TYR A 316 1.03 -5.50 0.82
N MET A 317 0.00 -4.80 0.34
CA MET A 317 0.10 -3.38 -0.05
C MET A 317 -0.04 -2.38 1.12
N ARG A 318 -0.29 -2.85 2.35
CA ARG A 318 -0.32 -2.02 3.56
C ARG A 318 0.94 -2.27 4.40
N THR A 319 1.99 -1.56 4.05
CA THR A 319 3.33 -1.73 4.61
C THR A 319 4.06 -0.38 4.65
N ASP A 320 4.77 -0.13 5.74
CA ASP A 320 5.74 0.94 5.88
C ASP A 320 7.19 0.44 5.70
N SER A 321 7.35 -0.85 5.42
CA SER A 321 8.65 -1.49 5.23
C SER A 321 9.20 -1.28 3.82
N VAL A 322 10.51 -1.09 3.76
CA VAL A 322 11.31 -1.13 2.52
C VAL A 322 12.18 -2.40 2.43
N ASN A 323 11.97 -3.34 3.36
CA ASN A 323 12.69 -4.60 3.40
C ASN A 323 12.31 -5.48 2.19
N LEU A 324 13.27 -6.28 1.73
CA LEU A 324 13.08 -7.26 0.66
C LEU A 324 13.67 -8.59 1.12
N SER A 325 12.97 -9.68 0.85
CA SER A 325 13.45 -11.02 1.13
C SER A 325 14.73 -11.32 0.34
N GLN A 326 15.59 -12.17 0.90
CA GLN A 326 16.83 -12.58 0.21
C GLN A 326 16.53 -13.21 -1.15
N GLN A 327 15.44 -14.00 -1.23
CA GLN A 327 14.97 -14.60 -2.47
C GLN A 327 14.57 -13.56 -3.51
N ALA A 328 13.75 -12.56 -3.13
CA ALA A 328 13.32 -11.51 -4.05
C ALA A 328 14.50 -10.67 -4.56
N VAL A 329 15.48 -10.38 -3.70
CA VAL A 329 16.72 -9.69 -4.08
C VAL A 329 17.52 -10.53 -5.07
N ALA A 330 17.74 -11.82 -4.78
CA ALA A 330 18.51 -12.71 -5.65
C ALA A 330 17.87 -12.85 -7.04
N GLN A 331 16.55 -13.09 -7.09
CA GLN A 331 15.81 -13.21 -8.35
C GLN A 331 15.84 -11.91 -9.17
N THR A 332 15.67 -10.76 -8.51
CA THR A 332 15.71 -9.45 -9.19
C THR A 332 17.10 -9.14 -9.75
N ARG A 333 18.16 -9.45 -8.99
CA ARG A 333 19.54 -9.27 -9.44
C ARG A 333 19.86 -10.15 -10.65
N LYS A 334 19.43 -11.41 -10.63
CA LYS A 334 19.55 -12.33 -11.77
C LYS A 334 18.86 -11.76 -13.01
N LEU A 335 17.60 -11.30 -12.87
CA LEU A 335 16.88 -10.66 -13.95
C LEU A 335 17.62 -9.42 -14.50
N ILE A 336 18.20 -8.59 -13.63
CA ILE A 336 18.95 -7.40 -14.05
C ILE A 336 20.16 -7.79 -14.90
N GLU A 337 20.92 -8.79 -14.44
CA GLU A 337 22.08 -9.30 -15.17
C GLU A 337 21.70 -9.84 -16.55
N GLU A 338 20.64 -10.66 -16.62
CA GLU A 338 20.18 -11.29 -17.85
C GLU A 338 19.60 -10.28 -18.85
N LYS A 339 18.83 -9.29 -18.37
CA LYS A 339 18.07 -8.38 -19.24
C LYS A 339 18.81 -7.09 -19.59
N TYR A 340 19.61 -6.56 -18.67
CA TYR A 340 20.29 -5.26 -18.84
C TYR A 340 21.81 -5.39 -18.86
N GLY A 341 22.37 -6.49 -18.32
CA GLY A 341 23.81 -6.75 -18.30
C GLY A 341 24.50 -6.29 -17.01
N LYS A 342 25.74 -6.76 -16.83
CA LYS A 342 26.53 -6.58 -15.59
C LYS A 342 26.77 -5.13 -15.20
N ASN A 343 26.85 -4.21 -16.16
CA ASN A 343 27.06 -2.78 -15.89
C ASN A 343 25.89 -2.13 -15.13
N TYR A 344 24.69 -2.72 -15.21
CA TYR A 344 23.50 -2.24 -14.51
C TYR A 344 23.29 -2.95 -13.17
N LEU A 345 24.12 -3.92 -12.82
CA LEU A 345 24.04 -4.68 -11.58
C LEU A 345 25.16 -4.24 -10.62
N PRO A 346 24.83 -3.68 -9.43
CA PRO A 346 25.84 -3.33 -8.45
C PRO A 346 26.48 -4.60 -7.88
N GLN A 347 27.78 -4.52 -7.55
CA GLN A 347 28.56 -5.67 -7.03
C GLN A 347 27.90 -6.32 -5.80
N LYS A 348 27.37 -5.51 -4.89
CA LYS A 348 26.64 -5.96 -3.70
C LYS A 348 25.14 -5.65 -3.83
N PRO A 349 24.25 -6.46 -3.24
CA PRO A 349 22.83 -6.14 -3.15
C PRO A 349 22.59 -4.81 -2.46
N ARG A 350 21.57 -4.05 -2.91
CA ARG A 350 21.17 -2.82 -2.24
C ARG A 350 20.23 -3.17 -1.09
N VAL A 351 20.61 -2.76 0.12
CA VAL A 351 19.80 -2.90 1.32
C VAL A 351 19.24 -1.55 1.73
N TYR A 352 17.93 -1.48 1.87
CA TYR A 352 17.22 -0.28 2.32
C TYR A 352 16.74 -0.49 3.75
N LYS A 353 16.87 0.53 4.59
CA LYS A 353 16.38 0.51 5.97
C LYS A 353 15.36 1.63 6.17
N VAL A 354 14.26 1.33 6.84
CA VAL A 354 13.28 2.35 7.24
C VAL A 354 13.90 3.19 8.37
N LYS A 355 13.66 4.51 8.37
CA LYS A 355 14.08 5.41 9.47
C LYS A 355 13.12 5.43 10.66
N SER A 356 11.98 4.75 10.58
CA SER A 356 10.89 4.78 11.57
C SER A 356 11.15 3.78 12.69
N ARG A 357 11.02 4.23 13.95
CA ARG A 357 11.21 3.43 15.17
C ARG A 357 10.05 2.48 15.47
N LEU A 358 8.93 2.60 14.74
CA LEU A 358 7.67 1.86 14.95
C LEU A 358 7.35 0.88 13.80
N ALA A 359 8.21 0.80 12.78
CA ALA A 359 7.98 -0.11 11.66
C ALA A 359 8.12 -1.56 12.17
N GLN A 360 7.11 -2.39 11.93
CA GLN A 360 7.21 -3.82 12.19
C GLN A 360 8.16 -4.42 11.15
N GLU A 361 9.38 -4.78 11.56
CA GLU A 361 10.45 -5.30 10.68
C GLU A 361 10.07 -6.63 9.98
N ALA A 362 8.98 -7.27 10.39
CA ALA A 362 8.46 -8.51 9.79
C ALA A 362 7.79 -8.29 8.42
N HIS A 363 7.50 -7.05 8.02
CA HIS A 363 6.79 -6.79 6.77
C HIS A 363 7.77 -6.58 5.61
N GLU A 364 7.38 -7.03 4.42
CA GLU A 364 8.11 -6.75 3.19
C GLU A 364 7.59 -5.49 2.50
N ALA A 365 8.40 -4.89 1.63
CA ALA A 365 7.99 -3.84 0.72
C ALA A 365 6.97 -4.34 -0.30
N ILE A 366 6.26 -3.40 -0.95
CA ILE A 366 5.35 -3.70 -2.06
C ILE A 366 6.18 -4.02 -3.30
N ARG A 367 6.16 -5.30 -3.71
CA ARG A 367 6.90 -5.83 -4.87
C ARG A 367 6.07 -6.90 -5.60
N PRO A 368 6.44 -7.28 -6.83
CA PRO A 368 5.89 -8.47 -7.47
C PRO A 368 6.20 -9.74 -6.67
N THR A 369 5.29 -10.71 -6.68
CA THR A 369 5.53 -12.07 -6.14
C THR A 369 6.41 -12.90 -7.08
N LYS A 370 6.37 -12.61 -8.38
CA LYS A 370 7.15 -13.23 -9.44
C LYS A 370 7.79 -12.16 -10.30
N ILE A 371 9.11 -11.97 -10.17
CA ILE A 371 9.82 -10.87 -10.84
C ILE A 371 9.99 -11.12 -12.35
N GLU A 372 9.98 -12.37 -12.78
CA GLU A 372 10.05 -12.79 -14.18
C GLU A 372 8.78 -12.46 -14.99
N VAL A 373 7.66 -12.20 -14.30
CA VAL A 373 6.40 -11.80 -14.92
C VAL A 373 6.41 -10.29 -15.11
N THR A 374 6.61 -9.85 -16.34
CA THR A 374 6.52 -8.44 -16.72
C THR A 374 5.07 -8.02 -16.96
N SER A 375 4.80 -6.72 -16.91
CA SER A 375 3.44 -6.17 -17.08
C SER A 375 2.80 -6.54 -18.42
N ASP A 376 3.58 -6.70 -19.48
CA ASP A 376 3.13 -7.16 -20.80
C ASP A 376 2.58 -8.59 -20.79
N LYS A 377 3.17 -9.48 -19.98
CA LYS A 377 2.79 -10.89 -19.84
C LYS A 377 1.70 -11.12 -18.78
N LEU A 378 1.37 -10.09 -18.01
CA LEU A 378 0.43 -10.17 -16.91
C LEU A 378 -1.01 -10.31 -17.44
N GLN A 379 -1.65 -11.41 -17.10
CA GLN A 379 -3.08 -11.65 -17.37
C GLN A 379 -3.89 -11.03 -16.22
N VAL A 380 -4.48 -9.86 -16.45
CA VAL A 380 -5.28 -9.14 -15.46
C VAL A 380 -6.63 -8.71 -16.02
N ALA A 381 -7.58 -8.51 -15.12
CA ALA A 381 -8.94 -8.11 -15.48
C ALA A 381 -9.04 -6.65 -15.94
N SER A 382 -8.08 -5.79 -15.60
CA SER A 382 -8.15 -4.36 -15.90
C SER A 382 -6.83 -3.71 -16.34
N SER A 383 -6.95 -2.66 -17.17
CA SER A 383 -5.81 -1.81 -17.56
C SER A 383 -5.15 -1.13 -16.35
N ASP A 384 -5.94 -0.79 -15.33
CA ASP A 384 -5.44 -0.17 -14.10
C ASP A 384 -4.49 -1.09 -13.34
N GLU A 385 -4.83 -2.38 -13.22
CA GLU A 385 -3.98 -3.41 -12.62
C GLU A 385 -2.66 -3.53 -13.36
N LYS A 386 -2.71 -3.59 -14.70
CA LYS A 386 -1.48 -3.66 -15.53
C LYS A 386 -0.59 -2.44 -15.32
N LYS A 387 -1.16 -1.23 -15.29
CA LYS A 387 -0.42 0.02 -15.07
C LYS A 387 0.19 0.11 -13.68
N LEU A 388 -0.56 -0.26 -12.63
CA LEU A 388 -0.06 -0.19 -11.26
C LEU A 388 1.00 -1.28 -11.01
N TYR A 389 0.78 -2.49 -11.54
CA TYR A 389 1.76 -3.57 -11.48
C TYR A 389 3.05 -3.18 -12.19
N ASP A 390 2.97 -2.61 -13.40
CA ASP A 390 4.14 -2.12 -14.13
C ASP A 390 4.96 -1.12 -13.32
N LEU A 391 4.28 -0.19 -12.64
CA LEU A 391 4.93 0.78 -11.77
C LEU A 391 5.65 0.10 -10.59
N ILE A 392 5.00 -0.86 -9.93
CA ILE A 392 5.57 -1.65 -8.83
C ILE A 392 6.77 -2.48 -9.31
N TRP A 393 6.62 -3.18 -10.42
CA TRP A 393 7.66 -4.01 -11.03
C TRP A 393 8.90 -3.17 -11.39
N LYS A 394 8.72 -2.03 -12.06
CA LYS A 394 9.81 -1.11 -12.41
C LYS A 394 10.53 -0.60 -11.17
N ARG A 395 9.80 -0.28 -10.09
CA ARG A 395 10.42 0.15 -8.83
C ARG A 395 11.24 -0.96 -8.21
N MET A 396 10.73 -2.20 -8.18
CA MET A 396 11.44 -3.36 -7.65
C MET A 396 12.76 -3.60 -8.40
N VAL A 397 12.73 -3.59 -9.73
CA VAL A 397 13.93 -3.77 -10.56
C VAL A 397 14.92 -2.63 -10.33
N VAL A 398 14.47 -1.37 -10.49
CA VAL A 398 15.35 -0.20 -10.39
C VAL A 398 16.01 -0.08 -9.01
N CYS A 399 15.33 -0.44 -7.92
CA CYS A 399 15.92 -0.36 -6.59
C CYS A 399 17.12 -1.32 -6.37
N GLN A 400 17.33 -2.30 -7.25
CA GLN A 400 18.51 -3.19 -7.22
C GLN A 400 19.53 -2.90 -8.33
N MET A 401 19.32 -1.86 -9.14
CA MET A 401 20.25 -1.47 -10.23
C MET A 401 21.38 -0.55 -9.74
N ALA A 402 22.40 -0.36 -10.59
CA ALA A 402 23.48 0.59 -10.38
C ALA A 402 22.96 2.04 -10.32
N GLU A 403 23.72 2.94 -9.69
CA GLU A 403 23.45 4.38 -9.73
C GLU A 403 23.62 4.93 -11.16
N ALA A 404 22.90 6.01 -11.46
CA ALA A 404 23.18 6.78 -12.66
C ALA A 404 24.36 7.72 -12.38
N VAL A 405 25.34 7.71 -13.27
CA VAL A 405 26.51 8.60 -13.24
C VAL A 405 26.30 9.65 -14.33
N VAL A 406 26.35 10.93 -13.94
CA VAL A 406 26.07 12.05 -14.84
C VAL A 406 27.12 13.13 -14.63
N ASP A 407 27.68 13.66 -15.72
CA ASP A 407 28.51 14.86 -15.67
C ASP A 407 27.62 16.10 -15.59
N GLU A 408 27.72 16.82 -14.47
CA GLU A 408 27.06 18.10 -14.28
C GLU A 408 28.09 19.21 -14.57
N THR A 409 27.88 19.93 -15.67
CA THR A 409 28.72 21.06 -16.06
C THR A 409 28.04 22.38 -15.71
N ALA A 410 28.75 23.24 -14.99
CA ALA A 410 28.39 24.63 -14.73
C ALA A 410 29.35 25.54 -15.50
N VAL A 411 28.79 26.53 -16.20
CA VAL A 411 29.49 27.53 -17.01
C VAL A 411 29.20 28.91 -16.47
#